data_AF-A0A916GVR5-F1
#
_entry.id   AF-A0A916GVR5-F1
#
_cell.length_a   1.000
_cell.length_b   1.000
_cell.length_c   1.000
_cell.angle_alpha   90.00
_cell.angle_beta   90.00
_cell.angle_gamma   90.00
#
_symmetry.space_group_name_H-M   'P 1'
#
loop_
_entity.id
_entity.type
_entity.pdbx_description
1 polymer ?
#
loop_
_entity_poly.entity_id
_entity_poly.type
_entity_poly.pdbx_seq_one_letter_code
_entity_poly.pdbx_strand_id
1 'polypeptide(L)'
;MAKSLEEFKKSFAEIQKAIGTAQEEVKKNANAISQTSGVMHEGVKEIGLRIQQLKDAGDKGGSVNDFMWDGQVKNMMNSVNQYMKQIENECNRMAGLHKGSFATTKKSFWDTKTALKADIDSRKKQVSTKVGLGNKSLPDLEKLLAEMNKYTDSGFATFDAFEPETAAEHKRALDGWLKEEVGKTKDATLSAFQKQMDEQALNTRVLNGNLGKCKTYLASVLAECAKGEKAYKEKKAPVLMTAKLEAEKHFKGLREIADKYERAQQDQWVMANANSSKDKSTILAGMKAAVDTRNQAKAAFGKLAALKL
;
A
#
# COMPACT_ATOMS: atom_id res chain seq x y z
N MET A 1 -15.23 -3.65 51.99
CA MET A 1 -14.81 -2.30 52.43
C MET A 1 -15.11 -1.33 51.30
N ALA A 2 -15.69 -0.16 51.60
CA ALA A 2 -15.90 0.88 50.59
C ALA A 2 -14.53 1.36 50.08
N LYS A 3 -14.35 1.41 48.76
CA LYS A 3 -13.12 1.97 48.18
C LYS A 3 -13.04 3.47 48.46
N SER A 4 -11.84 3.98 48.68
CA SER A 4 -11.62 5.43 48.77
C SER A 4 -11.74 6.09 47.40
N LEU A 5 -12.02 7.40 47.35
CA LEU A 5 -11.99 8.18 46.10
C LEU A 5 -10.66 7.99 45.35
N GLU A 6 -9.54 7.95 46.08
CA GLU A 6 -8.21 7.77 45.49
C GLU A 6 -8.02 6.37 44.89
N GLU A 7 -8.63 5.32 45.48
CA GLU A 7 -8.62 3.98 44.89
C GLU A 7 -9.44 3.92 43.60
N PHE A 8 -10.59 4.59 43.53
CA PHE A 8 -11.38 4.66 42.29
C PHE A 8 -10.64 5.44 41.19
N LYS A 9 -10.03 6.59 41.52
CA LYS A 9 -9.21 7.37 40.58
C LYS A 9 -8.04 6.54 40.06
N LYS A 10 -7.33 5.85 40.94
CA LYS A 10 -6.21 4.99 40.57
C LYS A 10 -6.65 3.84 39.65
N SER A 11 -7.72 3.12 40.01
CA SER A 11 -8.27 2.06 39.16
C SER A 11 -8.68 2.60 37.79
N PHE A 12 -9.36 3.74 37.72
CA PHE A 12 -9.77 4.32 36.45
C PHE A 12 -8.58 4.75 35.59
N ALA A 13 -7.56 5.38 36.18
CA ALA A 13 -6.33 5.76 35.46
C ALA A 13 -5.56 4.54 34.91
N GLU A 14 -5.46 3.46 35.69
CA GLU A 14 -4.86 2.19 35.25
C GLU A 14 -5.63 1.59 34.07
N ILE A 15 -6.97 1.62 34.13
CA ILE A 15 -7.84 1.15 33.05
C ILE A 15 -7.69 2.02 31.79
N GLN A 16 -7.66 3.34 31.91
CA GLN A 16 -7.42 4.24 30.78
C GLN A 16 -6.08 3.96 30.10
N LYS A 17 -5.02 3.76 30.88
CA LYS A 17 -3.70 3.40 30.36
C LYS A 17 -3.74 2.06 29.62
N ALA A 18 -4.37 1.04 30.21
CA ALA A 18 -4.49 -0.29 29.60
C ALA A 18 -5.28 -0.23 28.27
N ILE A 19 -6.36 0.55 28.21
CA ILE A 19 -7.14 0.76 26.98
C ILE A 19 -6.31 1.50 25.92
N GLY A 20 -5.55 2.53 26.31
CA GLY A 20 -4.64 3.24 25.40
C GLY A 20 -3.62 2.30 24.77
N THR A 21 -2.96 1.47 25.58
CA THR A 21 -2.03 0.43 25.09
C THR A 21 -2.74 -0.55 24.17
N ALA A 22 -3.94 -1.01 24.53
CA ALA A 22 -4.70 -1.93 23.70
C ALA A 22 -5.06 -1.33 22.32
N GLN A 23 -5.47 -0.05 22.28
CA GLN A 23 -5.76 0.66 21.04
C GLN A 23 -4.52 0.83 20.15
N GLU A 24 -3.35 1.08 20.75
CA GLU A 24 -2.08 1.11 20.00
C GLU A 24 -1.75 -0.26 19.40
N GLU A 25 -1.95 -1.35 20.15
CA GLU A 25 -1.76 -2.71 19.65
C GLU A 25 -2.71 -3.05 18.49
N VAL A 26 -3.98 -2.65 18.59
CA VAL A 26 -4.96 -2.78 17.49
C VAL A 26 -4.48 -2.03 16.25
N LYS A 27 -4.02 -0.79 16.39
CA LYS A 27 -3.50 0.01 15.27
C LYS A 27 -2.25 -0.61 14.63
N LYS A 28 -1.29 -1.07 15.44
CA LYS A 28 -0.10 -1.76 14.94
C LYS A 28 -0.47 -3.01 14.16
N ASN A 29 -1.40 -3.81 14.69
CA ASN A 29 -1.88 -5.00 14.04
C ASN A 29 -2.56 -4.70 12.69
N ALA A 30 -3.47 -3.73 12.66
CA ALA A 30 -4.15 -3.32 11.43
C ALA A 30 -3.15 -2.86 10.35
N ASN A 31 -2.13 -2.10 10.73
CA ASN A 31 -1.06 -1.70 9.82
C ASN A 31 -0.25 -2.89 9.30
N ALA A 32 0.12 -3.83 10.19
CA ALA A 32 0.87 -5.03 9.82
C ALA A 32 0.07 -5.93 8.86
N ILE A 33 -1.21 -6.20 9.18
CA ILE A 33 -2.11 -6.97 8.31
C ILE A 33 -2.29 -6.27 6.96
N SER A 34 -2.51 -4.96 6.95
CA SER A 34 -2.69 -4.19 5.71
C SER A 34 -1.45 -4.23 4.82
N GLN A 35 -0.26 -4.01 5.38
CA GLN A 35 1.01 -4.08 4.63
C GLN A 35 1.25 -5.48 4.07
N THR A 36 1.10 -6.51 4.89
CA THR A 36 1.31 -7.91 4.47
C THR A 36 0.29 -8.34 3.43
N SER A 37 -0.98 -7.94 3.58
CA SER A 37 -2.03 -8.20 2.58
C SER A 37 -1.75 -7.52 1.25
N GLY A 38 -1.20 -6.30 1.28
CA GLY A 38 -0.78 -5.59 0.07
C GLY A 38 0.31 -6.34 -0.69
N VAL A 39 1.36 -6.78 0.00
CA VAL A 39 2.45 -7.58 -0.61
C VAL A 39 1.92 -8.91 -1.13
N MET A 40 1.04 -9.57 -0.37
CA MET A 40 0.42 -10.82 -0.78
C MET A 40 -0.41 -10.66 -2.06
N HIS A 41 -1.20 -9.59 -2.18
CA HIS A 41 -2.00 -9.30 -3.36
C HIS A 41 -1.13 -9.05 -4.61
N GLU A 42 -0.02 -8.33 -4.48
CA GLU A 42 0.94 -8.16 -5.58
C GLU A 42 1.59 -9.49 -5.98
N GLY A 43 1.95 -10.35 -5.01
CA GLY A 43 2.45 -11.70 -5.30
C GLY A 43 1.44 -12.56 -6.06
N VAL A 44 0.14 -12.44 -5.74
CA VAL A 44 -0.95 -13.13 -6.46
C VAL A 44 -1.06 -12.65 -7.91
N LYS A 45 -0.89 -11.35 -8.18
CA LYS A 45 -0.84 -10.82 -9.56
C LYS A 45 0.35 -11.39 -10.35
N GLU A 46 1.53 -11.47 -9.75
CA GLU A 46 2.71 -12.07 -10.38
C GLU A 46 2.50 -13.55 -10.73
N ILE A 47 1.85 -14.30 -9.83
CA ILE A 47 1.42 -15.68 -10.11
C ILE A 47 0.46 -15.72 -11.30
N GLY A 48 -0.55 -14.86 -11.32
CA GLY A 48 -1.51 -14.74 -12.43
C GLY A 48 -0.82 -14.49 -13.78
N LEU A 49 0.16 -13.58 -13.79
CA LEU A 49 0.98 -13.28 -14.98
C LEU A 49 1.75 -14.50 -15.48
N ARG A 50 2.42 -15.21 -14.57
CA ARG A 50 3.16 -16.42 -14.92
C ARG A 50 2.23 -17.51 -15.45
N ILE A 51 1.08 -17.69 -14.83
CA ILE A 51 0.06 -18.64 -15.31
C ILE A 51 -0.44 -18.27 -16.69
N GLN A 52 -0.65 -16.97 -16.98
CA GLN A 52 -1.03 -16.55 -18.31
C GLN A 52 0.06 -16.85 -19.35
N GLN A 53 1.35 -16.69 -19.01
CA GLN A 53 2.46 -17.08 -19.89
C GLN A 53 2.45 -18.59 -20.19
N LEU A 54 2.17 -19.42 -19.19
CA LEU A 54 2.04 -20.87 -19.36
C LEU A 54 0.85 -21.21 -20.28
N LYS A 55 -0.32 -20.56 -20.06
CA LYS A 55 -1.49 -20.71 -20.93
C LYS A 55 -1.20 -20.29 -22.38
N ASP A 56 -0.47 -19.20 -22.56
CA ASP A 56 -0.05 -18.73 -23.89
C ASP A 56 0.92 -19.72 -24.57
N ALA A 57 1.68 -20.49 -23.80
CA ALA A 57 2.54 -21.58 -24.29
C ALA A 57 1.77 -22.90 -24.58
N GLY A 58 0.47 -22.94 -24.30
CA GLY A 58 -0.41 -24.07 -24.58
C GLY A 58 -0.82 -24.89 -23.35
N ASP A 59 -0.36 -24.52 -22.15
CA ASP A 59 -0.75 -25.20 -20.91
C ASP A 59 -2.22 -24.94 -20.58
N LYS A 60 -2.90 -25.95 -20.02
CA LYS A 60 -4.32 -25.88 -19.66
C LYS A 60 -4.49 -25.97 -18.15
N GLY A 61 -5.39 -25.16 -17.60
CA GLY A 61 -5.72 -25.17 -16.18
C GLY A 61 -6.70 -24.07 -15.80
N GLY A 62 -7.53 -24.34 -14.80
CA GLY A 62 -8.54 -23.43 -14.27
C GLY A 62 -8.21 -22.90 -12.87
N SER A 63 -7.17 -23.42 -12.24
CA SER A 63 -6.75 -23.08 -10.88
C SER A 63 -5.24 -22.96 -10.77
N VAL A 64 -4.74 -22.29 -9.73
CA VAL A 64 -3.29 -22.19 -9.48
C VAL A 64 -2.63 -23.57 -9.31
N ASN A 65 -3.37 -24.54 -8.76
CA ASN A 65 -2.89 -25.89 -8.52
C ASN A 65 -2.50 -26.63 -9.81
N ASP A 66 -3.17 -26.33 -10.92
CA ASP A 66 -2.89 -26.93 -12.23
C ASP A 66 -1.52 -26.51 -12.79
N PHE A 67 -0.93 -25.45 -12.23
CA PHE A 67 0.35 -24.88 -12.66
C PHE A 67 1.47 -25.02 -11.60
N MET A 68 1.24 -25.73 -10.48
CA MET A 68 2.22 -25.90 -9.41
C MET A 68 3.44 -26.76 -9.78
N TRP A 69 3.41 -27.41 -10.94
CA TRP A 69 4.57 -28.07 -11.52
C TRP A 69 5.61 -27.07 -12.03
N ASP A 70 5.21 -25.84 -12.38
CA ASP A 70 6.13 -24.76 -12.75
C ASP A 70 6.88 -24.26 -11.52
N GLY A 71 8.22 -24.27 -11.60
CA GLY A 71 9.06 -23.89 -10.48
C GLY A 71 8.88 -22.45 -10.02
N GLN A 72 8.55 -21.52 -10.93
CA GLN A 72 8.32 -20.12 -10.59
C GLN A 72 6.98 -19.94 -9.88
N VAL A 73 5.88 -20.51 -10.41
CA VAL A 73 4.56 -20.52 -9.76
C VAL A 73 4.67 -21.10 -8.36
N LYS A 74 5.33 -22.26 -8.21
CA LYS A 74 5.54 -22.90 -6.91
C LYS A 74 6.30 -22.02 -5.92
N ASN A 75 7.38 -21.38 -6.36
CA ASN A 75 8.18 -20.50 -5.50
C ASN A 75 7.40 -19.25 -5.07
N MET A 76 6.68 -18.61 -5.99
CA MET A 76 5.84 -17.44 -5.67
C MET A 76 4.70 -17.81 -4.71
N MET A 77 4.04 -18.97 -4.93
CA MET A 77 3.03 -19.49 -4.02
C MET A 77 3.58 -19.78 -2.62
N ASN A 78 4.81 -20.31 -2.52
CA ASN A 78 5.47 -20.50 -1.23
C ASN A 78 5.69 -19.17 -0.50
N SER A 79 6.11 -18.11 -1.21
CA SER A 79 6.25 -16.76 -0.63
C SER A 79 4.91 -16.19 -0.18
N VAL A 80 3.86 -16.28 -1.01
CA VAL A 80 2.49 -15.87 -0.65
C VAL A 80 1.99 -16.62 0.60
N ASN A 81 2.22 -17.92 0.69
CA ASN A 81 1.85 -18.73 1.85
C ASN A 81 2.63 -18.34 3.12
N GLN A 82 3.88 -17.87 3.00
CA GLN A 82 4.63 -17.35 4.13
C GLN A 82 4.01 -16.06 4.68
N TYR A 83 3.58 -15.14 3.80
CA TYR A 83 2.84 -13.95 4.20
C TYR A 83 1.49 -14.29 4.83
N MET A 84 0.76 -15.27 4.29
CA MET A 84 -0.47 -15.76 4.89
C MET A 84 -0.24 -16.32 6.29
N LYS A 85 0.86 -17.04 6.52
CA LYS A 85 1.25 -17.53 7.86
C LYS A 85 1.58 -16.39 8.82
N GLN A 86 2.17 -15.29 8.33
CA GLN A 86 2.39 -14.09 9.15
C GLN A 86 1.06 -13.44 9.57
N ILE A 87 0.11 -13.31 8.64
CA ILE A 87 -1.25 -12.83 8.94
C ILE A 87 -1.93 -13.75 9.96
N GLU A 88 -1.84 -15.07 9.79
CA GLU A 88 -2.39 -16.04 10.73
C GLU A 88 -1.82 -15.86 12.15
N ASN A 89 -0.51 -15.65 12.28
CA ASN A 89 0.13 -15.38 13.57
C ASN A 89 -0.39 -14.09 14.21
N GLU A 90 -0.55 -13.01 13.43
CA GLU A 90 -1.08 -11.73 13.92
C GLU A 90 -2.56 -11.84 14.34
N CYS A 91 -3.41 -12.48 13.53
CA CYS A 91 -4.79 -12.78 13.89
C CYS A 91 -4.89 -13.59 15.18
N ASN A 92 -4.07 -14.65 15.33
CA ASN A 92 -4.05 -15.47 16.53
C ASN A 92 -3.58 -14.70 17.76
N ARG A 93 -2.54 -13.84 17.61
CA ARG A 93 -2.07 -12.96 18.68
C ARG A 93 -3.16 -12.00 19.13
N MET A 94 -3.83 -11.33 18.19
CA MET A 94 -4.92 -10.41 18.52
C MET A 94 -6.14 -11.10 19.11
N ALA A 95 -6.50 -12.29 18.63
CA ALA A 95 -7.55 -13.10 19.24
C ALA A 95 -7.21 -13.48 20.70
N GLY A 96 -5.95 -13.81 20.97
CA GLY A 96 -5.44 -14.06 22.32
C GLY A 96 -5.53 -12.83 23.22
N LEU A 97 -5.08 -11.66 22.75
CA LEU A 97 -5.21 -10.39 23.49
C LEU A 97 -6.68 -10.03 23.74
N HIS A 98 -7.53 -10.19 22.72
CA HIS A 98 -8.97 -9.91 22.80
C HIS A 98 -9.65 -10.75 23.88
N LYS A 99 -9.42 -12.06 23.89
CA LYS A 99 -9.99 -12.99 24.88
C LYS A 99 -9.34 -12.89 26.27
N GLY A 100 -8.12 -12.37 26.34
CA GLY A 100 -7.33 -12.28 27.56
C GLY A 100 -7.35 -10.90 28.21
N SER A 101 -6.26 -10.16 28.02
CA SER A 101 -6.03 -8.87 28.71
C SER A 101 -7.08 -7.83 28.33
N PHE A 102 -7.58 -7.83 27.10
CA PHE A 102 -8.58 -6.86 26.66
C PHE A 102 -9.92 -7.14 27.33
N ALA A 103 -10.41 -8.39 27.30
CA ALA A 103 -11.63 -8.80 28.01
C ALA A 103 -11.55 -8.47 29.52
N THR A 104 -10.39 -8.71 30.14
CA THR A 104 -10.16 -8.37 31.55
C THR A 104 -10.24 -6.86 31.80
N THR A 105 -9.67 -6.06 30.89
CA THR A 105 -9.71 -4.59 30.98
C THR A 105 -11.14 -4.06 30.79
N LYS A 106 -11.90 -4.60 29.82
CA LYS A 106 -13.32 -4.28 29.61
C LYS A 106 -14.13 -4.58 30.88
N LYS A 107 -13.94 -5.76 31.46
CA LYS A 107 -14.60 -6.14 32.72
C LYS A 107 -14.23 -5.20 33.87
N SER A 108 -12.94 -4.93 34.07
CA SER A 108 -12.46 -4.02 35.13
C SER A 108 -13.05 -2.61 35.01
N PHE A 109 -13.25 -2.11 33.78
CA PHE A 109 -13.94 -0.84 33.54
C PHE A 109 -15.37 -0.86 34.05
N TRP A 110 -16.17 -1.84 33.63
CA TRP A 110 -17.57 -1.96 34.04
C TRP A 110 -17.74 -2.26 35.53
N ASP A 111 -16.89 -3.10 36.11
CA ASP A 111 -16.88 -3.42 37.54
C ASP A 111 -16.55 -2.16 38.37
N THR A 112 -15.53 -1.39 37.96
CA THR A 112 -15.14 -0.13 38.63
C THR A 112 -16.26 0.90 38.55
N LYS A 113 -16.89 1.05 37.39
CA LYS A 113 -18.01 1.96 37.16
C LYS A 113 -19.22 1.61 38.03
N THR A 114 -19.55 0.32 38.09
CA THR A 114 -20.67 -0.20 38.90
C THR A 114 -20.41 -0.03 40.39
N ALA A 115 -19.20 -0.35 40.86
CA ALA A 115 -18.81 -0.17 42.25
C ALA A 115 -18.80 1.31 42.67
N LEU A 116 -18.35 2.22 41.80
CA LEU A 116 -18.39 3.66 42.06
C LEU A 116 -19.82 4.16 42.20
N LYS A 117 -20.72 3.74 41.30
CA LYS A 117 -22.14 4.08 41.37
C LYS A 117 -22.78 3.58 42.67
N ALA A 118 -22.50 2.34 43.07
CA ALA A 118 -23.00 1.77 44.31
C ALA A 118 -22.49 2.53 45.55
N ASP A 119 -21.22 2.97 45.56
CA ASP A 119 -20.66 3.76 46.66
C ASP A 119 -21.34 5.14 46.76
N ILE A 120 -21.55 5.82 45.62
CA ILE A 120 -22.30 7.09 45.55
C ILE A 120 -23.72 6.91 46.10
N ASP A 121 -24.45 5.88 45.64
CA ASP A 121 -25.83 5.62 46.05
C ASP A 121 -25.92 5.28 47.55
N SER A 122 -24.94 4.56 48.09
CA SER A 122 -24.82 4.27 49.52
C SER A 122 -24.58 5.55 50.34
N ARG A 123 -23.63 6.38 49.92
CA ARG A 123 -23.29 7.65 50.59
C ARG A 123 -24.42 8.67 50.56
N LYS A 124 -25.24 8.68 49.51
CA LYS A 124 -26.45 9.51 49.42
C LYS A 124 -27.51 9.12 50.45
N LYS A 125 -27.65 7.83 50.77
CA LYS A 125 -28.59 7.32 51.78
C LYS A 125 -28.12 7.59 53.21
N GLN A 126 -26.80 7.64 53.41
CA GLN A 126 -26.18 8.02 54.68
C GLN A 126 -26.16 9.55 54.83
N VAL A 127 -27.35 10.16 54.99
CA VAL A 127 -27.46 11.58 55.34
C VAL A 127 -26.72 11.80 56.66
N SER A 128 -25.69 12.64 56.65
CA SER A 128 -24.88 12.94 57.84
C SER A 128 -25.78 13.49 58.95
N THR A 129 -26.08 12.67 59.96
CA THR A 129 -26.86 13.05 61.15
C THR A 129 -26.07 13.94 62.11
N LYS A 130 -24.80 14.27 61.79
CA LYS A 130 -23.99 15.25 62.51
C LYS A 130 -23.90 16.55 61.71
N VAL A 131 -24.55 17.56 62.26
CA VAL A 131 -24.53 18.98 61.88
C VAL A 131 -23.13 19.40 61.36
N GLY A 132 -23.06 19.81 60.10
CA GLY A 132 -21.97 20.63 59.57
C GLY A 132 -20.86 19.96 58.74
N LEU A 133 -20.77 18.62 58.70
CA LEU A 133 -19.76 17.91 57.90
C LEU A 133 -20.44 16.84 57.05
N GLY A 134 -21.02 17.25 55.92
CA GLY A 134 -21.51 16.34 54.90
C GLY A 134 -20.41 15.41 54.37
N ASN A 135 -20.80 14.39 53.60
CA ASN A 135 -19.89 13.41 52.99
C ASN A 135 -18.98 14.12 51.95
N LYS A 136 -17.86 14.71 52.41
CA LYS A 136 -17.03 15.67 51.65
C LYS A 136 -16.55 15.16 50.29
N SER A 137 -16.40 13.85 50.12
CA SER A 137 -15.95 13.23 48.86
C SER A 137 -17.08 12.92 47.88
N LEU A 138 -18.36 13.10 48.25
CA LEU A 138 -19.50 12.77 47.38
C LEU A 138 -19.47 13.56 46.06
N PRO A 139 -19.26 14.90 46.04
CA PRO A 139 -19.19 15.64 44.78
C PRO A 139 -18.07 15.15 43.85
N ASP A 140 -16.92 14.78 44.41
CA ASP A 140 -15.78 14.27 43.64
C ASP A 140 -16.03 12.87 43.07
N LEU A 141 -16.73 12.00 43.82
CA LEU A 141 -17.15 10.68 43.31
C LEU A 141 -18.15 10.82 42.16
N GLU A 142 -19.12 11.72 42.27
CA GLU A 142 -20.08 12.02 41.20
C GLU A 142 -19.38 12.57 39.95
N LYS A 143 -18.39 13.45 40.14
CA LYS A 143 -17.56 13.96 39.04
C LYS A 143 -16.79 12.84 38.36
N LEU A 144 -16.17 11.94 39.12
CA LEU A 144 -15.46 10.78 38.58
C LEU A 144 -16.41 9.86 37.78
N LEU A 145 -17.63 9.63 38.27
CA LEU A 145 -18.63 8.84 37.53
C LEU A 145 -19.01 9.52 36.20
N ALA A 146 -19.16 10.84 36.20
CA ALA A 146 -19.41 11.61 34.97
C ALA A 146 -18.24 11.50 33.98
N GLU A 147 -16.99 11.53 34.46
CA GLU A 147 -15.80 11.31 33.64
C GLU A 147 -15.77 9.89 33.05
N MET A 148 -16.06 8.86 33.84
CA MET A 148 -16.19 7.48 33.36
C MET A 148 -17.31 7.33 32.32
N ASN A 149 -18.44 8.03 32.49
CA ASN A 149 -19.53 8.04 31.50
C ASN A 149 -19.06 8.66 30.18
N LYS A 150 -18.46 9.85 30.22
CA LYS A 150 -17.90 10.51 29.02
C LYS A 150 -16.85 9.64 28.32
N TYR A 151 -16.04 8.92 29.08
CA TYR A 151 -15.06 8.00 28.52
C TYR A 151 -15.71 6.77 27.86
N THR A 152 -16.87 6.32 28.38
CA THR A 152 -17.69 5.26 27.76
C THR A 152 -18.06 5.66 26.32
N ASP A 153 -18.54 6.89 26.14
CA ASP A 153 -19.06 7.40 24.87
C ASP A 153 -17.96 7.82 23.86
N SER A 154 -16.69 7.79 24.27
CA SER A 154 -15.57 8.24 23.46
C SER A 154 -14.45 7.21 23.41
N GLY A 155 -13.50 7.28 24.35
CA GLY A 155 -12.28 6.47 24.35
C GLY A 155 -12.51 4.97 24.52
N PHE A 156 -13.57 4.56 25.24
CA PHE A 156 -13.90 3.15 25.45
C PHE A 156 -14.71 2.54 24.31
N ALA A 157 -15.60 3.30 23.66
CA ALA A 157 -16.53 2.77 22.66
C ALA A 157 -15.85 1.98 21.53
N THR A 158 -14.75 2.52 20.98
CA THR A 158 -13.99 1.85 19.91
C THR A 158 -13.28 0.60 20.39
N PHE A 159 -12.81 0.60 21.63
CA PHE A 159 -12.18 -0.56 22.24
C PHE A 159 -13.20 -1.66 22.58
N ASP A 160 -14.40 -1.26 23.03
CA ASP A 160 -15.49 -2.17 23.35
C ASP A 160 -16.03 -2.88 22.10
N ALA A 161 -16.19 -2.13 21.00
CA ALA A 161 -16.65 -2.63 19.72
C ALA A 161 -15.58 -3.37 18.88
N PHE A 162 -14.31 -3.40 19.34
CA PHE A 162 -13.25 -4.08 18.60
C PHE A 162 -13.49 -5.59 18.57
N GLU A 163 -13.53 -6.15 17.36
CA GLU A 163 -13.52 -7.58 17.08
C GLU A 163 -12.29 -7.92 16.22
N PRO A 164 -11.50 -8.93 16.59
CA PRO A 164 -10.32 -9.31 15.82
C PRO A 164 -10.70 -10.04 14.52
N GLU A 165 -10.06 -9.66 13.42
CA GLU A 165 -10.11 -10.39 12.14
C GLU A 165 -9.58 -11.82 12.29
N THR A 166 -10.06 -12.72 11.43
CA THR A 166 -9.71 -14.15 11.47
C THR A 166 -8.82 -14.56 10.29
N ALA A 167 -7.91 -15.50 10.55
CA ALA A 167 -7.09 -16.09 9.48
C ALA A 167 -7.94 -16.73 8.36
N ALA A 168 -9.15 -17.22 8.70
CA ALA A 168 -10.07 -17.81 7.73
C ALA A 168 -10.60 -16.78 6.72
N GLU A 169 -10.86 -15.53 7.14
CA GLU A 169 -11.30 -14.45 6.25
C GLU A 169 -10.20 -14.09 5.26
N HIS A 170 -8.97 -13.92 5.73
CA HIS A 170 -7.82 -13.63 4.85
C HIS A 170 -7.51 -14.79 3.90
N LYS A 171 -7.65 -16.04 4.35
CA LYS A 171 -7.49 -17.20 3.47
C LYS A 171 -8.54 -17.23 2.36
N ARG A 172 -9.81 -16.96 2.69
CA ARG A 172 -10.88 -16.84 1.67
C ARG A 172 -10.61 -15.71 0.69
N ALA A 173 -10.09 -14.57 1.17
CA ALA A 173 -9.71 -13.45 0.31
C ALA A 173 -8.57 -13.86 -0.64
N LEU A 174 -7.53 -14.51 -0.13
CA LEU A 174 -6.42 -15.04 -0.92
C LEU A 174 -6.90 -16.03 -2.01
N ASP A 175 -7.73 -17.00 -1.63
CA ASP A 175 -8.31 -17.97 -2.58
C ASP A 175 -9.15 -17.25 -3.66
N GLY A 176 -9.88 -16.20 -3.27
CA GLY A 176 -10.63 -15.33 -4.17
C GLY A 176 -9.73 -14.60 -5.17
N TRP A 177 -8.65 -13.97 -4.69
CA TRP A 177 -7.69 -13.26 -5.55
C TRP A 177 -7.00 -14.22 -6.52
N LEU A 178 -6.56 -15.39 -6.06
CA LEU A 178 -5.95 -16.40 -6.92
C LEU A 178 -6.91 -16.87 -8.02
N LYS A 179 -8.18 -17.11 -7.66
CA LYS A 179 -9.21 -17.50 -8.62
C LYS A 179 -9.47 -16.39 -9.63
N GLU A 180 -9.53 -15.14 -9.19
CA GLU A 180 -9.71 -13.98 -10.07
C GLU A 180 -8.56 -13.87 -11.06
N GLU A 181 -7.30 -13.86 -10.58
CA GLU A 181 -6.13 -13.72 -11.43
C GLU A 181 -5.98 -14.87 -12.44
N VAL A 182 -6.20 -16.13 -12.02
CA VAL A 182 -6.16 -17.28 -12.93
C VAL A 182 -7.30 -17.24 -13.94
N GLY A 183 -8.44 -16.65 -13.57
CA GLY A 183 -9.62 -16.50 -14.43
C GLY A 183 -9.53 -15.36 -15.46
N LYS A 184 -8.55 -14.46 -15.33
CA LYS A 184 -8.40 -13.33 -16.27
C LYS A 184 -8.06 -13.83 -17.68
N THR A 185 -8.67 -13.18 -18.66
CA THR A 185 -8.29 -13.30 -20.08
C THR A 185 -6.95 -12.62 -20.33
N LYS A 186 -6.22 -13.05 -21.36
CA LYS A 186 -4.95 -12.46 -21.81
C LYS A 186 -4.97 -10.92 -21.87
N ASP A 187 -6.01 -10.33 -22.46
CA ASP A 187 -6.13 -8.88 -22.63
C ASP A 187 -6.31 -8.15 -21.29
N ALA A 188 -7.06 -8.74 -20.36
CA ALA A 188 -7.24 -8.21 -19.01
C ALA A 188 -5.93 -8.27 -18.20
N THR A 189 -5.17 -9.36 -18.33
CA THR A 189 -3.88 -9.55 -17.67
C THR A 189 -2.83 -8.57 -18.22
N LEU A 190 -2.75 -8.40 -19.55
CA LEU A 190 -1.86 -7.43 -20.18
C LEU A 190 -2.24 -5.99 -19.82
N SER A 191 -3.53 -5.64 -19.76
CA SER A 191 -3.98 -4.31 -19.35
C SER A 191 -3.62 -4.00 -17.89
N ALA A 192 -3.79 -4.95 -16.98
CA ALA A 192 -3.42 -4.77 -15.57
C ALA A 192 -1.91 -4.62 -15.37
N PHE A 193 -1.10 -5.42 -16.06
CA PHE A 193 0.36 -5.31 -16.03
C PHE A 193 0.86 -4.02 -16.68
N GLN A 194 0.25 -3.61 -17.80
CA GLN A 194 0.55 -2.33 -18.45
C GLN A 194 0.26 -1.17 -17.49
N LYS A 195 -0.88 -1.19 -16.81
CA LYS A 195 -1.22 -0.19 -15.77
C LYS A 195 -0.23 -0.17 -14.62
N GLN A 196 0.17 -1.33 -14.10
CA GLN A 196 1.14 -1.43 -13.00
C GLN A 196 2.55 -0.96 -13.42
N MET A 197 2.98 -1.30 -14.64
CA MET A 197 4.21 -0.79 -15.25
C MET A 197 4.16 0.72 -15.42
N ASP A 198 3.01 1.24 -15.86
CA ASP A 198 2.80 2.68 -16.06
C ASP A 198 2.77 3.41 -14.70
N GLU A 199 2.20 2.82 -13.65
CA GLU A 199 2.27 3.34 -12.27
C GLU A 199 3.67 3.32 -11.68
N GLN A 200 4.43 2.23 -11.86
CA GLN A 200 5.83 2.19 -11.44
C GLN A 200 6.67 3.22 -12.19
N ALA A 201 6.32 3.52 -13.44
CA ALA A 201 6.95 4.59 -14.20
C ALA A 201 6.62 5.99 -13.64
N LEU A 202 5.53 6.15 -12.88
CA LEU A 202 5.23 7.37 -12.12
C LEU A 202 6.06 7.53 -10.84
N ASN A 203 6.81 6.50 -10.42
CA ASN A 203 7.75 6.64 -9.31
C ASN A 203 8.86 7.64 -9.70
N THR A 204 8.97 8.74 -8.96
CA THR A 204 9.89 9.84 -9.29
C THR A 204 11.35 9.41 -9.44
N ARG A 205 11.80 8.40 -8.70
CA ARG A 205 13.16 7.84 -8.84
C ARG A 205 13.33 7.09 -10.16
N VAL A 206 12.36 6.27 -10.53
CA VAL A 206 12.36 5.52 -11.80
C VAL A 206 12.25 6.47 -12.98
N LEU A 207 11.34 7.45 -12.89
CA LEU A 207 11.17 8.53 -13.86
C LEU A 207 12.47 9.29 -14.10
N ASN A 208 13.15 9.73 -13.03
CA ASN A 208 14.42 10.44 -13.14
C ASN A 208 15.54 9.58 -13.76
N GLY A 209 15.62 8.29 -13.40
CA GLY A 209 16.57 7.36 -14.01
C GLY A 209 16.32 7.17 -15.52
N ASN A 210 15.05 7.03 -15.91
CA ASN A 210 14.65 6.92 -17.31
C ASN A 210 14.87 8.22 -18.09
N LEU A 211 14.67 9.38 -17.47
CA LEU A 211 15.01 10.68 -18.08
C LEU A 211 16.51 10.83 -18.30
N GLY A 212 17.34 10.37 -17.36
CA GLY A 212 18.79 10.30 -17.54
C GLY A 212 19.16 9.49 -18.80
N LYS A 213 18.58 8.30 -18.94
CA LYS A 213 18.77 7.45 -20.13
C LYS A 213 18.28 8.12 -21.42
N CYS A 214 17.12 8.79 -21.40
CA CYS A 214 16.61 9.53 -22.55
C CYS A 214 17.59 10.62 -23.00
N LYS A 215 18.15 11.39 -22.05
CA LYS A 215 19.16 12.42 -22.37
C LYS A 215 20.43 11.81 -22.96
N THR A 216 20.90 10.68 -22.42
CA THR A 216 22.06 9.96 -22.98
C THR A 216 21.79 9.50 -24.41
N TYR A 217 20.65 8.86 -24.68
CA TYR A 217 20.32 8.43 -26.04
C TYR A 217 20.15 9.61 -27.00
N LEU A 218 19.52 10.72 -26.59
CA LEU A 218 19.42 11.92 -27.42
C LEU A 218 20.81 12.44 -27.78
N ALA A 219 21.72 12.55 -26.81
CA ALA A 219 23.09 12.99 -27.07
C ALA A 219 23.80 12.08 -28.08
N SER A 220 23.64 10.75 -27.95
CA SER A 220 24.18 9.79 -28.93
C SER A 220 23.57 9.96 -30.32
N VAL A 221 22.24 10.11 -30.43
CA VAL A 221 21.57 10.37 -31.73
C VAL A 221 22.12 11.64 -32.38
N LEU A 222 22.25 12.73 -31.62
CA LEU A 222 22.78 14.00 -32.14
C LEU A 222 24.25 13.88 -32.57
N ALA A 223 25.07 13.15 -31.81
CA ALA A 223 26.46 12.90 -32.17
C ALA A 223 26.59 12.10 -33.48
N GLU A 224 25.78 11.05 -33.66
CA GLU A 224 25.75 10.29 -34.91
C GLU A 224 25.18 11.11 -36.08
N CYS A 225 24.19 11.97 -35.84
CA CYS A 225 23.72 12.93 -36.86
C CYS A 225 24.85 13.86 -37.32
N ALA A 226 25.63 14.43 -36.39
CA ALA A 226 26.76 15.29 -36.74
C ALA A 226 27.86 14.55 -37.53
N LYS A 227 28.17 13.30 -37.14
CA LYS A 227 29.10 12.43 -37.90
C LYS A 227 28.59 12.15 -39.31
N GLY A 228 27.31 11.83 -39.45
CA GLY A 228 26.68 11.56 -40.74
C GLY A 228 26.64 12.78 -41.66
N GLU A 229 26.30 13.97 -41.14
CA GLU A 229 26.36 15.22 -41.90
C GLU A 229 27.77 15.53 -42.41
N LYS A 230 28.80 15.30 -41.58
CA LYS A 230 30.19 15.45 -41.99
C LYS A 230 30.57 14.45 -43.09
N ALA A 231 30.21 13.18 -42.91
CA ALA A 231 30.47 12.13 -43.90
C ALA A 231 29.77 12.40 -45.25
N TYR A 232 28.56 12.96 -45.21
CA TYR A 232 27.84 13.39 -46.41
C TYR A 232 28.61 14.49 -47.16
N LYS A 233 29.05 15.54 -46.46
CA LYS A 233 29.85 16.64 -47.05
C LYS A 233 31.18 16.14 -47.62
N GLU A 234 31.82 15.19 -46.95
CA GLU A 234 33.08 14.57 -47.38
C GLU A 234 32.91 13.43 -48.39
N LYS A 235 31.68 13.14 -48.83
CA LYS A 235 31.33 12.05 -49.76
C LYS A 235 31.80 10.65 -49.32
N LYS A 236 31.85 10.40 -48.02
CA LYS A 236 32.25 9.11 -47.42
C LYS A 236 31.03 8.21 -47.19
N ALA A 237 30.57 7.54 -48.24
CA ALA A 237 29.36 6.71 -48.20
C ALA A 237 29.33 5.65 -47.08
N PRO A 238 30.42 4.89 -46.82
CA PRO A 238 30.41 3.90 -45.73
C PRO A 238 30.20 4.53 -44.35
N VAL A 239 30.82 5.70 -44.10
CA VAL A 239 30.71 6.40 -42.81
C VAL A 239 29.32 6.99 -42.61
N LEU A 240 28.69 7.50 -43.68
CA LEU A 240 27.31 7.97 -43.64
C LEU A 240 26.34 6.83 -43.29
N MET A 241 26.52 5.64 -43.88
CA MET A 241 25.67 4.48 -43.60
C MET A 241 25.79 4.01 -42.15
N THR A 242 27.02 3.91 -41.62
CA THR A 242 27.24 3.54 -40.21
C THR A 242 26.61 4.53 -39.25
N ALA A 243 26.76 5.84 -39.50
CA ALA A 243 26.15 6.88 -38.68
C ALA A 243 24.62 6.78 -38.67
N LYS A 244 23.99 6.45 -39.81
CA LYS A 244 22.54 6.21 -39.88
C LYS A 244 22.10 5.03 -39.03
N LEU A 245 22.80 3.90 -39.11
CA LEU A 245 22.46 2.69 -38.37
C LEU A 245 22.60 2.88 -36.85
N GLU A 246 23.69 3.51 -36.39
CA GLU A 246 23.88 3.78 -34.96
C GLU A 246 22.89 4.83 -34.44
N ALA A 247 22.60 5.87 -35.23
CA ALA A 247 21.55 6.83 -34.86
C ALA A 247 20.17 6.16 -34.73
N GLU A 248 19.82 5.24 -35.64
CA GLU A 248 18.56 4.49 -35.58
C GLU A 248 18.50 3.59 -34.33
N LYS A 249 19.59 2.90 -34.00
CA LYS A 249 19.68 2.06 -32.80
C LYS A 249 19.47 2.86 -31.52
N HIS A 250 20.14 4.01 -31.38
CA HIS A 250 19.94 4.88 -30.22
C HIS A 250 18.52 5.48 -30.19
N PHE A 251 17.96 5.83 -31.35
CA PHE A 251 16.58 6.32 -31.45
C PHE A 251 15.56 5.25 -31.02
N LYS A 252 15.76 3.98 -31.38
CA LYS A 252 14.89 2.86 -30.93
C LYS A 252 14.87 2.74 -29.40
N GLY A 253 16.04 2.71 -28.77
CA GLY A 253 16.12 2.62 -27.29
C GLY A 253 15.47 3.80 -26.58
N LEU A 254 15.58 5.00 -27.15
CA LEU A 254 14.91 6.18 -26.64
C LEU A 254 13.39 6.13 -26.83
N ARG A 255 12.91 5.63 -27.99
CA ARG A 255 11.50 5.46 -28.29
C ARG A 255 10.83 4.49 -27.31
N GLU A 256 11.48 3.37 -27.00
CA GLU A 256 10.97 2.38 -26.05
C GLU A 256 10.70 2.95 -24.65
N ILE A 257 11.48 3.94 -24.21
CA ILE A 257 11.27 4.61 -22.93
C ILE A 257 10.16 5.66 -23.05
N ALA A 258 10.24 6.52 -24.06
CA ALA A 258 9.30 7.64 -24.23
C ALA A 258 7.86 7.17 -24.52
N ASP A 259 7.69 6.10 -25.29
CA ASP A 259 6.36 5.57 -25.65
C ASP A 259 5.60 5.06 -24.42
N LYS A 260 6.29 4.62 -23.36
CA LYS A 260 5.65 4.25 -22.08
C LYS A 260 4.98 5.47 -21.45
N TYR A 261 5.67 6.60 -21.43
CA TYR A 261 5.14 7.84 -20.85
C TYR A 261 4.07 8.49 -21.72
N GLU A 262 4.17 8.38 -23.04
CA GLU A 262 3.12 8.84 -23.95
C GLU A 262 1.82 8.03 -23.75
N ARG A 263 1.91 6.70 -23.62
CA ARG A 263 0.76 5.86 -23.29
C ARG A 263 0.18 6.19 -21.91
N ALA A 264 1.04 6.34 -20.91
CA ALA A 264 0.62 6.71 -19.56
C ALA A 264 -0.09 8.08 -19.51
N GLN A 265 0.23 9.03 -20.41
CA GLN A 265 -0.49 10.31 -20.54
C GLN A 265 -1.89 10.16 -21.15
N GLN A 266 -2.15 9.09 -21.90
CA GLN A 266 -3.43 8.81 -22.54
C GLN A 266 -4.34 7.93 -21.68
N ASP A 267 -3.79 7.23 -20.68
CA ASP A 267 -4.56 6.42 -19.73
C ASP A 267 -5.17 7.32 -18.65
N GLN A 268 -6.52 7.37 -18.62
CA GLN A 268 -7.28 8.20 -17.68
C GLN A 268 -7.02 7.83 -16.21
N TRP A 269 -6.79 6.55 -15.91
CA TRP A 269 -6.57 6.07 -14.55
C TRP A 269 -5.16 6.39 -14.06
N VAL A 270 -4.15 6.16 -14.90
CA VAL A 270 -2.76 6.55 -14.61
C VAL A 270 -2.66 8.05 -14.39
N MET A 271 -3.33 8.85 -15.23
CA MET A 271 -3.38 10.30 -15.07
C MET A 271 -4.16 10.74 -13.83
N ALA A 272 -5.22 10.02 -13.43
CA ALA A 272 -5.90 10.29 -12.16
C ALA A 272 -4.95 10.08 -10.96
N ASN A 273 -4.22 8.97 -10.93
CA ASN A 273 -3.25 8.67 -9.87
C ASN A 273 -2.07 9.66 -9.85
N ALA A 274 -1.54 10.03 -11.03
CA ALA A 274 -0.53 11.07 -11.14
C ALA A 274 -1.03 12.43 -10.62
N ASN A 275 -2.29 12.77 -10.89
CA ASN A 275 -2.91 14.03 -10.46
C ASN A 275 -3.21 14.07 -8.95
N SER A 276 -3.44 12.93 -8.31
CA SER A 276 -3.63 12.81 -6.86
C SER A 276 -2.34 12.66 -6.07
N SER A 277 -1.20 12.49 -6.73
CA SER A 277 0.11 12.34 -6.08
C SER A 277 0.63 13.67 -5.50
N LYS A 278 1.32 13.60 -4.35
CA LYS A 278 2.08 14.72 -3.78
C LYS A 278 3.20 15.22 -4.72
N ASP A 279 3.68 14.35 -5.60
CA ASP A 279 4.78 14.63 -6.53
C ASP A 279 4.27 14.95 -7.95
N LYS A 280 2.97 15.28 -8.11
CA LYS A 280 2.29 15.53 -9.39
C LYS A 280 3.11 16.36 -10.37
N SER A 281 3.62 17.52 -9.94
CA SER A 281 4.35 18.45 -10.81
C SER A 281 5.60 17.82 -11.41
N THR A 282 6.38 17.11 -10.59
CA THR A 282 7.57 16.36 -11.01
C THR A 282 7.22 15.25 -11.99
N ILE A 283 6.15 14.50 -11.70
CA ILE A 283 5.70 13.37 -12.53
C ILE A 283 5.28 13.86 -13.91
N LEU A 284 4.35 14.82 -13.98
CA LEU A 284 3.82 15.33 -15.24
C LEU A 284 4.90 16.01 -16.10
N ALA A 285 5.78 16.81 -15.48
CA ALA A 285 6.89 17.45 -16.17
C ALA A 285 7.88 16.42 -16.71
N GLY A 286 8.18 15.37 -15.94
CA GLY A 286 9.09 14.30 -16.37
C GLY A 286 8.53 13.46 -17.51
N MET A 287 7.25 13.09 -17.47
CA MET A 287 6.59 12.38 -18.58
C MET A 287 6.67 13.19 -19.87
N LYS A 288 6.34 14.49 -19.78
CA LYS A 288 6.44 15.41 -20.92
C LYS A 288 7.86 15.52 -21.44
N ALA A 289 8.84 15.67 -20.56
CA ALA A 289 10.25 15.78 -20.95
C ALA A 289 10.76 14.55 -21.70
N ALA A 290 10.34 13.33 -21.33
CA ALA A 290 10.71 12.11 -22.04
C ALA A 290 10.16 12.09 -23.49
N VAL A 291 8.88 12.45 -23.65
CA VAL A 291 8.22 12.55 -24.96
C VAL A 291 8.83 13.65 -25.82
N ASP A 292 9.11 14.82 -25.24
CA ASP A 292 9.72 15.95 -25.95
C ASP A 292 11.15 15.60 -26.42
N THR A 293 11.94 14.91 -25.57
CA THR A 293 13.28 14.42 -25.91
C THR A 293 13.23 13.46 -27.11
N ARG A 294 12.22 12.58 -27.16
CA ARG A 294 11.99 11.70 -28.32
C ARG A 294 11.68 12.45 -29.59
N ASN A 295 10.80 13.45 -29.50
CA ASN A 295 10.41 14.23 -30.66
C ASN A 295 11.60 15.03 -31.21
N GLN A 296 12.47 15.54 -30.34
CA GLN A 296 13.73 16.17 -30.73
C GLN A 296 14.67 15.20 -31.46
N ALA A 297 14.88 14.00 -30.91
CA ALA A 297 15.70 12.97 -31.54
C ALA A 297 15.13 12.54 -32.91
N LYS A 298 13.81 12.39 -33.02
CA LYS A 298 13.11 12.05 -34.26
C LYS A 298 13.35 13.10 -35.35
N ALA A 299 13.28 14.38 -34.99
CA ALA A 299 13.52 15.48 -35.93
C ALA A 299 14.97 15.49 -36.43
N ALA A 300 15.95 15.28 -35.55
CA ALA A 300 17.37 15.19 -35.93
C ALA A 300 17.66 13.97 -36.82
N PHE A 301 17.20 12.79 -36.39
CA PHE A 301 17.37 11.56 -37.15
C PHE A 301 16.69 11.61 -38.52
N GLY A 302 15.50 12.21 -38.61
CA GLY A 302 14.78 12.39 -39.88
C GLY A 302 15.58 13.17 -40.92
N LYS A 303 16.31 14.22 -40.49
CA LYS A 303 17.21 14.99 -41.36
C LYS A 303 18.38 14.13 -41.85
N LEU A 304 19.03 13.40 -40.95
CA LEU A 304 20.13 12.50 -41.31
C LEU A 304 19.68 11.40 -42.28
N ALA A 305 18.54 10.76 -41.99
CA ALA A 305 18.00 9.66 -42.77
C ALA A 305 17.71 10.06 -44.23
N ALA A 306 17.29 11.31 -44.45
CA ALA A 306 16.97 11.87 -45.77
C ALA A 306 18.20 12.14 -46.66
N LEU A 307 19.42 12.20 -46.10
CA LEU A 307 20.63 12.44 -46.89
C LEU A 307 20.92 11.26 -47.83
N LYS A 308 21.12 11.52 -49.12
CA LYS A 308 21.50 10.52 -50.12
C LYS A 308 22.75 10.99 -50.84
N LEU A 309 23.80 10.16 -50.78
CA LEU A 309 25.03 10.34 -51.55
C LEU A 309 24.85 9.83 -52.97
#